data_AF-A0A3B9YHF6-F1
#
_entry.id   AF-A0A3B9YHF6-F1
#
_cell.length_a   1.000
_cell.length_b   1.000
_cell.length_c   1.000
_cell.angle_alpha   90.00
_cell.angle_beta   90.00
_cell.angle_gamma   90.00
#
_symmetry.space_group_name_H-M   'P 1'
#
loop_
_entity.id
_entity.type
_entity.pdbx_description
1 polymer ?
#
loop_
_entity_poly.entity_id
_entity_poly.type
_entity_poly.pdbx_seq_one_letter_code
_entity_poly.pdbx_strand_id
1 'polypeptide(L)'
;MTPIHADRITVNVLGRDCTLEIDGISPLDAPGLTSLIEKKAEEIRKEFGVHDTLTLMRMLLVLLAADIHQLNEKMENFNRIEEKSLDSMIVALDTALGTQKP
;
A
#
# COMPACT_ATOMS: atom_id res chain seq x y z
N MET A 1 17.38 9.55 18.51
CA MET A 1 16.66 9.08 17.31
C MET A 1 17.53 9.40 16.12
N THR A 2 18.20 8.39 15.56
CA THR A 2 18.99 8.54 14.33
C THR A 2 18.03 8.75 13.16
N PRO A 3 18.31 9.68 12.23
CA PRO A 3 17.49 9.82 11.04
C PRO A 3 17.62 8.53 10.22
N ILE A 4 16.48 7.93 9.85
CA ILE A 4 16.46 6.92 8.79
C ILE A 4 16.87 7.70 7.54
N HIS A 5 18.11 7.58 7.10
CA HIS A 5 18.52 8.15 5.83
C HIS A 5 17.78 7.36 4.74
N ALA A 6 17.03 8.07 3.89
CA ALA A 6 16.49 7.49 2.68
C ALA A 6 17.67 7.02 1.83
N ASP A 7 17.90 5.71 1.79
CA ASP A 7 18.95 5.16 0.94
C ASP A 7 18.57 5.45 -0.52
N ARG A 8 19.55 5.90 -1.31
CA ARG A 8 19.37 6.05 -2.76
C ARG A 8 19.31 4.68 -3.39
N ILE A 9 18.17 4.34 -3.95
CA ILE A 9 17.90 3.07 -4.61
C ILE A 9 17.86 3.32 -6.11
N THR A 10 18.64 2.55 -6.87
CA THR A 10 18.54 2.55 -8.33
C THR A 10 17.87 1.26 -8.79
N VAL A 11 16.80 1.40 -9.56
CA VAL A 11 16.01 0.30 -10.13
C VAL A 11 15.86 0.46 -11.63
N ASN A 12 15.76 -0.64 -12.36
CA ASN A 12 15.40 -0.62 -13.78
C ASN A 12 13.92 -0.97 -13.91
N VAL A 13 13.09 -0.03 -14.36
CA VAL A 13 11.66 -0.24 -14.55
C VAL A 13 11.32 -0.04 -16.01
N LEU A 14 10.78 -1.08 -16.66
CA LEU A 14 10.38 -1.04 -18.07
C LEU A 14 11.52 -0.60 -19.01
N GLY A 15 12.75 -1.05 -18.70
CA GLY A 15 13.94 -0.73 -19.48
C GLY A 15 14.50 0.68 -19.21
N ARG A 16 14.08 1.35 -18.14
CA ARG A 16 14.60 2.67 -17.73
C ARG A 16 15.15 2.61 -16.32
N ASP A 17 16.37 3.09 -16.16
CA ASP A 17 16.98 3.26 -14.84
C ASP A 17 16.39 4.49 -14.14
N CYS A 18 15.95 4.27 -12.91
CA CYS A 18 15.38 5.28 -12.03
C CYS A 18 16.12 5.23 -10.70
N THR A 19 16.68 6.36 -10.28
CA THR A 19 17.24 6.52 -8.93
C THR A 19 16.24 7.28 -8.07
N LEU A 20 15.84 6.68 -6.96
CA LEU A 20 14.81 7.18 -6.06
C LEU A 20 15.32 7.12 -4.62
N GLU A 21 14.91 8.10 -3.82
CA GLU A 21 15.06 8.08 -2.36
C GLU A 21 13.69 7.71 -1.80
N ILE A 22 13.57 6.51 -1.23
CA ILE A 22 12.29 5.97 -0.75
C ILE A 22 12.42 5.58 0.71
N ASP A 23 11.67 6.25 1.58
CA ASP A 23 11.61 5.93 3.00
C ASP A 23 10.93 4.58 3.24
N GLY A 24 11.49 3.78 4.15
CA GLY A 24 10.91 2.51 4.58
C GLY A 24 11.06 1.36 3.59
N ILE A 25 11.79 1.55 2.48
CA ILE A 25 12.11 0.49 1.52
C ILE A 25 13.61 0.27 1.56
N SER A 26 14.05 -0.97 1.85
CA SER A 26 15.47 -1.28 1.80
C SER A 26 15.93 -1.51 0.35
N PRO A 27 17.23 -1.33 0.04
CA PRO A 27 17.77 -1.70 -1.27
C PRO A 27 17.53 -3.17 -1.65
N LEU A 28 17.35 -4.06 -0.67
CA LEU A 28 17.05 -5.48 -0.90
C LEU A 28 15.59 -5.73 -1.32
N ASP A 29 14.67 -4.84 -0.95
CA ASP A 29 13.25 -4.96 -1.30
C ASP A 29 12.94 -4.37 -2.69
N ALA A 30 13.81 -3.49 -3.17
CA ALA A 30 13.63 -2.77 -4.44
C ALA A 30 13.47 -3.66 -5.69
N PRO A 31 14.20 -4.79 -5.84
CA PRO A 31 13.97 -5.72 -6.95
C PRO A 31 12.57 -6.35 -6.91
N GLY A 32 12.03 -6.62 -5.71
CA GLY A 32 10.68 -7.16 -5.55
C GLY A 32 9.61 -6.18 -6.05
N LEU A 33 9.76 -4.89 -5.73
CA LEU A 33 8.89 -3.82 -6.22
C LEU A 33 8.97 -3.65 -7.72
N THR A 34 10.19 -3.74 -8.28
CA THR A 34 10.41 -3.68 -9.72
C THR A 34 9.68 -4.81 -10.44
N SER A 35 9.82 -6.05 -9.94
CA SER A 35 9.13 -7.23 -10.49
C SER A 35 7.60 -7.08 -10.43
N LEU A 36 7.06 -6.52 -9.34
CA LEU A 36 5.64 -6.23 -9.22
C LEU A 36 5.16 -5.24 -10.28
N ILE A 37 5.91 -4.15 -10.49
CA ILE A 37 5.60 -3.15 -11.51
C ILE A 37 5.63 -3.77 -12.91
N GLU A 38 6.66 -4.56 -13.22
CA GLU A 38 6.77 -5.21 -14.52
C GLU A 38 5.65 -6.20 -14.79
N LYS A 39 5.28 -7.01 -13.79
CA LYS A 39 4.15 -7.93 -13.88
C LYS A 39 2.84 -7.18 -14.18
N LYS A 40 2.55 -6.11 -13.42
CA LYS A 40 1.32 -5.34 -13.62
C LYS A 40 1.32 -4.60 -14.95
N ALA A 41 2.48 -4.14 -15.39
CA ALA A 41 2.63 -3.57 -16.72
C ALA A 41 2.31 -4.61 -17.80
N GLU A 42 2.83 -5.83 -17.70
CA GLU A 42 2.54 -6.91 -18.66
C GLU A 42 1.06 -7.30 -18.68
N GLU A 43 0.37 -7.30 -17.54
CA GLU A 43 -1.07 -7.49 -17.45
C GLU A 43 -1.83 -6.41 -18.24
N ILE A 44 -1.47 -5.14 -18.07
CA ILE A 44 -2.07 -4.03 -18.81
C ILE A 44 -1.80 -4.16 -20.32
N ARG A 45 -0.58 -4.55 -20.72
CA ARG A 45 -0.26 -4.77 -22.14
C ARG A 45 -1.17 -5.82 -22.76
N LYS A 46 -1.40 -6.93 -22.05
CA LYS A 46 -2.24 -8.05 -22.52
C LYS A 46 -3.71 -7.68 -22.55
N GLU A 47 -4.21 -7.00 -21.53
CA GLU A 47 -5.64 -6.69 -21.40
C GLU A 47 -6.07 -5.56 -22.34
N PHE A 48 -5.25 -4.51 -22.47
CA PHE A 48 -5.61 -3.29 -23.19
C PHE A 48 -4.87 -3.10 -24.53
N GLY A 49 -3.94 -4.01 -24.88
CA GLY A 49 -3.18 -3.91 -26.14
C GLY A 49 -2.24 -2.70 -26.21
N VAL A 50 -1.84 -2.16 -25.05
CA VAL A 50 -1.00 -0.96 -24.97
C VAL A 50 0.47 -1.36 -25.09
N HIS A 51 1.14 -0.90 -26.13
CA HIS A 51 2.56 -1.21 -26.38
C HIS A 51 3.49 -0.03 -26.13
N ASP A 52 2.98 1.20 -26.09
CA ASP A 52 3.79 2.37 -25.84
C ASP A 52 4.07 2.54 -24.34
N THR A 53 5.36 2.70 -23.99
CA THR A 53 5.79 2.73 -22.59
C THR A 53 5.19 3.91 -21.81
N LEU A 54 4.93 5.05 -22.47
CA LEU A 54 4.41 6.23 -21.78
C LEU A 54 2.94 6.05 -21.35
N THR A 55 2.08 5.58 -22.24
CA THR A 55 0.68 5.28 -21.90
C THR A 55 0.60 4.14 -20.90
N LEU A 56 1.45 3.12 -21.05
CA LEU A 56 1.56 2.03 -20.08
C LEU A 56 1.90 2.55 -18.68
N MET A 57 2.90 3.43 -18.54
CA MET A 57 3.24 4.05 -17.25
C MET A 57 2.10 4.90 -16.69
N ARG A 58 1.38 5.65 -17.53
CA ARG A 58 0.23 6.46 -17.10
C ARG A 58 -0.90 5.60 -16.57
N MET A 59 -1.23 4.52 -17.28
CA MET A 59 -2.26 3.57 -16.84
C MET A 59 -1.85 2.86 -15.54
N LEU A 60 -0.59 2.43 -15.46
CA LEU A 60 -0.04 1.80 -14.26
C LEU A 60 -0.14 2.74 -13.05
N LEU A 61 0.19 4.02 -13.21
CA LEU A 61 0.08 5.03 -12.16
C LEU A 61 -1.37 5.16 -11.66
N VAL A 62 -2.34 5.28 -12.57
CA VAL A 62 -3.76 5.42 -12.21
C VAL A 62 -4.27 4.18 -11.48
N LEU A 63 -3.94 2.98 -11.98
CA LEU A 63 -4.36 1.73 -11.36
C LEU A 63 -3.72 1.51 -10.00
N LEU A 64 -2.43 1.82 -9.83
CA LEU A 64 -1.78 1.73 -8.52
C LEU A 64 -2.34 2.75 -7.53
N ALA A 65 -2.64 3.98 -7.98
CA ALA A 65 -3.28 4.98 -7.12
C ALA A 65 -4.68 4.53 -6.67
N ALA A 66 -5.45 3.90 -7.57
CA ALA A 66 -6.75 3.32 -7.24
C ALA A 66 -6.63 2.18 -6.21
N ASP A 67 -5.66 1.27 -6.39
CA ASP A 67 -5.41 0.17 -5.44
C ASP A 67 -5.03 0.70 -4.06
N ILE A 68 -4.14 1.70 -4.00
CA ILE A 68 -3.73 2.34 -2.74
C ILE A 68 -4.94 3.00 -2.06
N HIS A 69 -5.77 3.71 -2.82
CA HIS A 69 -6.99 4.32 -2.28
C HIS A 69 -7.93 3.26 -1.67
N GLN A 70 -8.18 2.16 -2.39
CA GLN A 70 -9.01 1.06 -1.89
C GLN A 70 -8.40 0.36 -0.67
N LEU A 71 -7.08 0.18 -0.64
CA LEU A 71 -6.38 -0.39 0.52
C LEU A 71 -6.53 0.50 1.75
N ASN A 72 -6.38 1.81 1.59
CA ASN A 72 -6.57 2.78 2.67
C ASN A 72 -8.02 2.76 3.19
N GLU A 73 -9.02 2.76 2.30
CA GLU A 73 -10.43 2.64 2.74
C GLU A 73 -10.70 1.33 3.48
N LYS A 74 -10.13 0.21 3.03
CA LYS A 74 -10.26 -1.08 3.73
C LYS A 74 -9.61 -1.04 5.11
N MET A 75 -8.43 -0.42 5.25
CA MET A 75 -7.76 -0.27 6.54
C MET A 75 -8.57 0.62 7.49
N GLU A 76 -9.10 1.76 7.02
CA GLU A 76 -9.97 2.61 7.83
C GLU A 76 -11.23 1.88 8.29
N ASN A 77 -11.86 1.11 7.40
CA ASN A 77 -13.02 0.31 7.75
C ASN A 77 -12.69 -0.79 8.76
N PHE A 78 -11.54 -1.45 8.62
CA PHE A 78 -11.09 -2.46 9.57
C PHE A 78 -10.86 -1.85 10.96
N ASN A 79 -10.16 -0.73 11.05
CA ASN A 79 -9.95 -0.01 12.31
C ASN A 79 -11.27 0.38 12.99
N ARG A 80 -12.26 0.85 12.22
CA ARG A 80 -13.59 1.17 12.75
C ARG A 80 -14.35 -0.05 13.27
N ILE A 81 -14.16 -1.22 12.65
CA ILE A 81 -14.76 -2.48 13.12
C ILE A 81 -14.10 -2.93 14.42
N GLU A 82 -12.76 -2.85 14.50
CA GLU A 82 -12.02 -3.17 15.72
C GLU A 82 -12.38 -2.25 16.89
N GLU A 83 -12.49 -0.94 16.63
CA GLU A 83 -12.89 0.05 17.64
C GLU A 83 -14.27 -0.26 18.21
N LYS A 84 -15.26 -0.56 17.35
CA LYS A 84 -16.59 -0.99 17.79
C LYS A 84 -16.58 -2.30 18.59
N SER A 85 -15.72 -3.23 18.22
CA SER A 85 -15.57 -4.50 18.95
C SER A 85 -14.96 -4.26 20.33
N LEU A 86 -13.95 -3.40 20.43
CA LEU A 86 -13.34 -3.00 21.70
C LEU A 86 -14.35 -2.30 22.60
N ASP A 87 -15.12 -1.34 22.08
CA ASP A 87 -16.20 -0.68 22.82
C ASP A 87 -17.23 -1.67 23.34
N SER A 88 -17.63 -2.65 22.50
CA SER A 88 -18.58 -3.69 22.90
C SER A 88 -18.01 -4.59 24.01
N MET A 89 -16.72 -4.91 23.97
CA MET A 89 -16.04 -5.68 25.02
C MET A 89 -15.92 -4.88 26.32
N ILE A 90 -15.62 -3.58 26.25
CA ILE A 90 -15.59 -2.69 27.41
C ILE A 90 -16.97 -2.64 28.07
N VAL A 91 -18.04 -2.44 27.29
CA VAL A 91 -19.42 -2.43 27.81
C VAL A 91 -19.78 -3.77 28.46
N ALA A 92 -19.39 -4.89 27.84
CA ALA A 92 -19.64 -6.22 28.42
C ALA A 92 -18.89 -6.42 29.74
N LEU A 93 -17.64 -5.94 29.83
CA LEU A 93 -16.84 -5.98 31.06
C LEU A 93 -17.42 -5.09 32.15
N ASP A 94 -17.83 -3.85 31.84
CA ASP A 94 -18.45 -2.95 32.81
C ASP A 94 -19.79 -3.47 33.34
N THR A 95 -20.56 -4.12 32.46
CA THR A 95 -21.81 -4.79 32.84
C THR A 95 -21.53 -5.97 33.78
N ALA A 96 -20.51 -6.79 33.48
CA ALA A 96 -20.13 -7.94 34.29
C ALA A 96 -19.51 -7.54 35.64
N LEU A 97 -18.78 -6.42 35.68
CA LEU A 97 -18.15 -5.87 36.89
C LEU A 97 -19.12 -5.02 37.73
N GLY A 98 -20.34 -4.76 37.24
CA GLY A 98 -21.36 -3.98 37.96
C GLY A 98 -20.98 -2.50 38.13
N THR A 99 -20.07 -1.97 37.30
CA THR A 99 -19.57 -0.60 37.35
C THR A 99 -20.49 0.40 36.65
N GLN A 100 -21.48 -0.06 35.88
CA GLN A 100 -22.57 0.80 35.38
C GLN A 100 -23.47 1.24 36.56
N LYS A 101 -23.21 2.43 37.10
CA LYS A 101 -24.21 3.13 37.93
C LYS A 101 -25.40 3.54 37.05
N PRO A 102 -26.63 3.51 37.60
CA PRO A 102 -27.84 3.90 36.89
C PRO A 102 -27.82 5.36 36.42
#